data_AF-A0A9W7YXM8-F1
#
_entry.id   AF-A0A9W7YXM8-F1
#
_cell.length_a   1.000
_cell.length_b   1.000
_cell.length_c   1.000
_cell.angle_alpha   90.00
_cell.angle_beta   90.00
_cell.angle_gamma   90.00
#
_symmetry.space_group_name_H-M   'P 1'
#
loop_
_entity.id
_entity.type
_entity.pdbx_description
1 polymer ?
#
loop_
_entity_poly.entity_id
_entity_poly.type
_entity_poly.pdbx_seq_one_letter_code
_entity_poly.pdbx_strand_id
1 'polypeptide(L)'
;MDTKQTHKAHRVRKAGASAKKKQQKTKNAEKNNPKAFAMQSAQRADRMARRKAELDEKKFHVPMADRTPKVAPPLVVAVAGPPQSGKSTLIKSLVRRYTKHTLSEIRGPVTVVSGKHQRLTFMECSNDISAMTDLAKVADLVILTIDASFGFEMETFEFLNLLQTHGMPKVMGVLTHLDGFKDNKRLKVVKKNFKHRFWTEVYDGAKLFYLSGVENGRYLDREILNLSRFVSIVKLRPLAWRSTHPYMLADRVQDLTDPEALAVNPKANRTVALYGYLRGTHMKGHDR
;
A
#
# COMPACT_ATOMS: atom_id res chain seq x y z
N MET A 1 -95.97 4.67 -36.19
CA MET A 1 -94.96 3.63 -36.43
C MET A 1 -93.80 4.31 -37.12
N ASP A 2 -92.64 4.41 -36.47
CA ASP A 2 -91.35 4.73 -37.11
C ASP A 2 -90.25 4.22 -36.20
N THR A 3 -89.75 3.03 -36.50
CA THR A 3 -88.67 2.35 -35.79
C THR A 3 -87.35 3.06 -36.09
N LYS A 4 -86.82 3.82 -35.12
CA LYS A 4 -85.46 4.38 -35.21
C LYS A 4 -84.44 3.24 -35.37
N GLN A 5 -83.87 3.10 -36.56
CA GLN A 5 -82.76 2.18 -36.83
C GLN A 5 -81.56 2.52 -35.93
N THR A 6 -81.16 1.58 -35.10
CA THR A 6 -79.91 1.67 -34.32
C THR A 6 -78.77 1.10 -35.18
N HIS A 7 -77.97 1.98 -35.79
CA HIS A 7 -76.78 1.54 -36.52
C HIS A 7 -75.75 0.95 -35.54
N LYS A 8 -75.31 -0.30 -35.78
CA LYS A 8 -74.24 -0.93 -35.00
C LYS A 8 -72.94 -0.10 -35.10
N ALA A 9 -72.36 0.24 -33.96
CA ALA A 9 -71.06 0.90 -33.90
C ALA A 9 -69.96 0.03 -34.53
N HIS A 10 -69.15 0.61 -35.42
CA HIS A 10 -68.02 -0.09 -36.02
C HIS A 10 -66.95 -0.45 -34.97
N ARG A 11 -66.39 -1.66 -35.10
CA ARG A 11 -65.38 -2.20 -34.18
C ARG A 11 -64.09 -1.37 -34.26
N VAL A 12 -63.65 -0.82 -33.13
CA VAL A 12 -62.37 -0.10 -33.02
C VAL A 12 -61.23 -1.03 -33.42
N ARG A 13 -60.38 -0.62 -34.36
CA ARG A 13 -59.21 -1.40 -34.80
C ARG A 13 -58.26 -1.60 -33.61
N LYS A 14 -58.13 -2.86 -33.15
CA LYS A 14 -57.21 -3.27 -32.07
C LYS A 14 -55.74 -3.39 -32.51
N ALA A 15 -55.44 -3.19 -33.79
CA ALA A 15 -54.10 -3.31 -34.35
C ALA A 15 -53.77 -2.10 -35.23
N GLY A 16 -52.60 -1.49 -34.96
CA GLY A 16 -52.08 -0.31 -35.64
C GLY A 16 -51.27 0.57 -34.69
N ALA A 17 -50.26 1.28 -35.22
CA ALA A 17 -49.33 2.11 -34.44
C ALA A 17 -50.02 3.19 -33.57
N SER A 18 -51.24 3.60 -33.95
CA SER A 18 -52.07 4.57 -33.22
C SER A 18 -52.81 3.99 -32.00
N ALA A 19 -53.06 2.68 -31.95
CA ALA A 19 -53.68 2.02 -30.78
C ALA A 19 -52.68 1.86 -29.61
N LYS A 20 -51.40 1.56 -29.91
CA LYS A 20 -50.34 1.43 -28.90
C LYS A 20 -49.98 2.75 -28.21
N LYS A 21 -50.19 3.90 -28.85
CA LYS A 21 -49.90 5.23 -28.26
C LYS A 21 -50.85 5.64 -27.13
N LYS A 22 -52.02 5.01 -26.99
CA LYS A 22 -53.07 5.48 -26.06
C LYS A 22 -53.09 4.79 -24.69
N GLN A 23 -52.33 3.71 -24.46
CA GLN A 23 -52.43 2.91 -23.22
C GLN A 23 -51.36 3.19 -22.15
N GLN A 24 -50.36 4.04 -22.40
CA GLN A 24 -49.30 4.36 -21.42
C GLN A 24 -49.28 5.84 -21.02
N LYS A 25 -50.45 6.43 -20.75
CA LYS A 25 -50.51 7.69 -19.99
C LYS A 25 -50.86 7.37 -18.54
N THR A 26 -49.86 6.95 -17.76
CA THR A 26 -49.94 6.98 -16.31
C THR A 26 -49.94 8.44 -15.87
N LYS A 27 -51.11 8.89 -15.41
CA LYS A 27 -51.37 10.23 -14.89
C LYS A 27 -50.51 10.45 -13.64
N ASN A 28 -49.65 11.47 -13.70
CA ASN A 28 -48.71 12.01 -12.68
C ASN A 28 -47.20 11.99 -13.05
N ALA A 29 -46.80 11.45 -14.22
CA ALA A 29 -45.46 11.68 -14.79
C ALA A 29 -45.35 12.99 -15.61
N GLU A 30 -46.42 13.81 -15.63
CA GLU A 30 -46.70 14.82 -16.67
C GLU A 30 -46.07 16.21 -16.47
N LYS A 31 -45.24 16.47 -15.44
CA LYS A 31 -44.56 17.79 -15.34
C LYS A 31 -43.25 17.90 -16.13
N ASN A 32 -42.62 16.78 -16.51
CA ASN A 32 -41.35 16.77 -17.24
C ASN A 32 -41.49 15.98 -18.55
N ASN A 33 -41.37 16.66 -19.69
CA ASN A 33 -41.39 16.03 -21.02
C ASN A 33 -40.13 15.16 -21.20
N PRO A 34 -40.22 13.81 -21.23
CA PRO A 34 -39.05 12.94 -21.30
C PRO A 34 -38.25 13.11 -22.61
N LYS A 35 -38.88 13.65 -23.68
CA LYS A 35 -38.19 13.96 -24.93
C LYS A 35 -37.29 15.20 -24.83
N ALA A 36 -37.62 16.15 -23.94
CA ALA A 36 -36.79 17.32 -23.69
C ALA A 36 -35.50 16.96 -22.94
N PHE A 37 -35.49 15.82 -22.22
CA PHE A 37 -34.34 15.28 -21.49
C PHE A 37 -33.63 14.14 -22.23
N ALA A 38 -33.89 13.97 -23.52
CA ALA A 38 -33.21 12.96 -24.32
C ALA A 38 -31.74 13.36 -24.53
N MET A 39 -30.83 12.40 -24.39
CA MET A 39 -29.41 12.65 -24.59
C MET A 39 -29.12 12.95 -26.07
N GLN A 40 -28.31 13.98 -26.34
CA GLN A 40 -27.97 14.40 -27.70
C GLN A 40 -27.27 13.30 -28.52
N SER A 41 -26.54 12.38 -27.87
CA SER A 41 -25.87 11.26 -28.52
C SER A 41 -25.98 9.99 -27.68
N ALA A 42 -26.76 9.02 -28.15
CA ALA A 42 -26.93 7.73 -27.49
C ALA A 42 -25.60 6.94 -27.41
N GLN A 43 -24.79 6.95 -28.46
CA GLN A 43 -23.53 6.20 -28.51
C GLN A 43 -22.46 6.77 -27.57
N ARG A 44 -22.38 8.10 -27.41
CA ARG A 44 -21.47 8.73 -26.45
C ARG A 44 -21.95 8.47 -25.02
N ALA A 45 -23.26 8.58 -24.79
CA ALA A 45 -23.87 8.27 -23.51
C ALA A 45 -23.60 6.83 -23.06
N ASP A 46 -23.79 5.85 -23.95
CA ASP A 46 -23.51 4.44 -23.67
C ASP A 46 -22.03 4.22 -23.33
N ARG A 47 -21.10 4.78 -24.12
CA ARG A 47 -19.65 4.70 -23.82
C ARG A 47 -19.29 5.29 -22.46
N MET A 48 -19.86 6.45 -22.10
CA MET A 48 -19.61 7.06 -20.79
C MET A 48 -20.25 6.26 -19.66
N ALA A 49 -21.45 5.73 -19.86
CA ALA A 49 -22.13 4.89 -18.89
C ALA A 49 -21.33 3.61 -18.60
N ARG A 50 -20.83 2.92 -19.64
CA ARG A 50 -19.97 1.74 -19.48
C ARG A 50 -18.68 2.05 -18.74
N ARG A 51 -17.95 3.09 -19.16
CA ARG A 51 -16.72 3.51 -18.47
C ARG A 51 -16.97 3.89 -17.02
N LYS A 52 -18.09 4.56 -16.73
CA LYS A 52 -18.46 4.92 -15.35
C LYS A 52 -18.76 3.65 -14.53
N ALA A 53 -19.53 2.72 -15.08
CA ALA A 53 -19.82 1.45 -14.43
C ALA A 53 -18.52 0.67 -14.11
N GLU A 54 -17.60 0.56 -15.06
CA GLU A 54 -16.29 -0.08 -14.83
C GLU A 54 -15.45 0.63 -13.77
N LEU A 55 -15.45 1.97 -13.75
CA LEU A 55 -14.73 2.76 -12.74
C LEU A 55 -15.34 2.62 -11.35
N ASP A 56 -16.67 2.55 -11.26
CA ASP A 56 -17.37 2.35 -10.00
C ASP A 56 -17.19 0.91 -9.51
N GLU A 57 -17.19 -0.06 -10.41
CA GLU A 57 -16.86 -1.46 -10.11
C GLU A 57 -15.44 -1.61 -9.53
N LYS A 58 -14.44 -0.97 -10.14
CA LYS A 58 -13.05 -0.95 -9.65
C LYS A 58 -12.88 -0.27 -8.28
N LYS A 59 -13.82 0.58 -7.86
CA LYS A 59 -13.78 1.23 -6.53
C LYS A 59 -14.35 0.33 -5.44
N PHE A 60 -15.21 -0.65 -5.78
CA PHE A 60 -15.73 -1.55 -4.76
C PHE A 60 -14.61 -2.45 -4.23
N HIS A 61 -14.43 -2.42 -2.92
CA HIS A 61 -13.49 -3.24 -2.18
C HIS A 61 -14.25 -3.98 -1.09
N VAL A 62 -13.71 -5.11 -0.65
CA VAL A 62 -14.25 -5.83 0.50
C VAL A 62 -14.19 -4.90 1.73
N PRO A 63 -15.31 -4.66 2.42
CA PRO A 63 -15.31 -3.81 3.61
C PRO A 63 -14.50 -4.50 4.71
N MET A 64 -13.46 -3.82 5.19
CA MET A 64 -12.62 -4.28 6.29
C MET A 64 -12.70 -3.28 7.44
N ALA A 65 -12.77 -3.80 8.67
CA ALA A 65 -12.74 -2.96 9.86
C ALA A 65 -11.33 -2.39 10.07
N ASP A 66 -11.21 -1.07 10.06
CA ASP A 66 -9.99 -0.38 10.50
C ASP A 66 -10.05 -0.21 12.02
N ARG A 67 -9.08 -0.79 12.73
CA ARG A 67 -8.97 -0.73 14.20
C ARG A 67 -7.84 0.18 14.66
N THR A 68 -7.29 1.02 13.78
CA THR A 68 -6.21 1.93 14.17
C THR A 68 -6.71 3.00 15.15
N PRO A 69 -5.96 3.26 16.25
CA PRO A 69 -6.34 4.28 17.22
C PRO A 69 -6.16 5.69 16.64
N LYS A 70 -6.85 6.69 17.25
CA LYS A 70 -6.75 8.11 16.84
C LYS A 70 -5.31 8.63 16.83
N VAL A 71 -4.48 8.19 17.79
CA VAL A 71 -3.04 8.42 17.79
C VAL A 71 -2.36 7.15 17.32
N ALA A 72 -1.99 7.10 16.05
CA ALA A 72 -1.38 5.92 15.47
C ALA A 72 0.05 5.66 16.01
N PRO A 73 0.44 4.38 16.18
CA PRO A 73 1.82 4.03 16.41
C PRO A 73 2.71 4.40 15.20
N PRO A 74 4.03 4.56 15.38
CA PRO A 74 4.94 4.87 14.26
C PRO A 74 4.91 3.78 13.19
N LEU A 75 4.76 4.08 11.91
CA LEU A 75 4.66 3.04 10.87
C LEU A 75 5.97 2.25 10.72
N VAL A 76 5.91 0.93 10.62
CA VAL A 76 7.12 0.12 10.41
C VAL A 76 7.51 0.15 8.94
N VAL A 77 8.67 0.75 8.67
CA VAL A 77 9.29 0.78 7.34
C VAL A 77 10.45 -0.19 7.31
N ALA A 78 10.23 -1.35 6.69
CA ALA A 78 11.25 -2.36 6.46
C ALA A 78 12.10 -1.98 5.24
N VAL A 79 13.43 -1.99 5.39
CA VAL A 79 14.36 -1.87 4.26
C VAL A 79 15.00 -3.22 4.05
N ALA A 80 14.71 -3.85 2.91
CA ALA A 80 15.12 -5.21 2.61
C ALA A 80 15.70 -5.30 1.19
N GLY A 81 16.61 -6.24 1.00
CA GLY A 81 17.27 -6.48 -0.27
C GLY A 81 18.60 -7.20 -0.07
N PRO A 82 19.32 -7.48 -1.16
CA PRO A 82 20.55 -8.25 -1.17
C PRO A 82 21.66 -7.74 -0.23
N PRO A 83 22.67 -8.56 0.12
CA PRO A 83 23.87 -8.05 0.78
C PRO A 83 24.46 -6.92 -0.06
N GLN A 84 25.01 -5.90 0.60
CA GLN A 84 25.69 -4.77 -0.05
C GLN A 84 24.84 -3.93 -1.02
N SER A 85 23.52 -4.14 -1.12
CA SER A 85 22.61 -3.33 -1.94
C SER A 85 22.35 -1.89 -1.43
N GLY A 86 23.09 -1.44 -0.41
CA GLY A 86 23.00 -0.08 0.14
C GLY A 86 21.89 0.16 1.18
N LYS A 87 21.37 -0.91 1.81
CA LYS A 87 20.32 -0.87 2.85
C LYS A 87 20.62 0.13 3.97
N SER A 88 21.75 -0.04 4.67
CA SER A 88 22.11 0.82 5.80
C SER A 88 22.38 2.26 5.35
N THR A 89 23.01 2.46 4.19
CA THR A 89 23.24 3.79 3.60
C THR A 89 21.93 4.52 3.29
N LEU A 90 20.91 3.78 2.84
CA LEU A 90 19.59 4.30 2.56
C LEU A 90 18.90 4.78 3.85
N ILE A 91 18.94 3.96 4.90
CA ILE A 91 18.38 4.33 6.21
C ILE A 91 19.11 5.56 6.77
N LYS A 92 20.45 5.59 6.75
CA LYS A 92 21.24 6.75 7.21
C LYS A 92 20.83 8.03 6.47
N SER A 93 20.66 7.94 5.16
CA SER A 93 20.28 9.07 4.31
C SER A 93 18.85 9.55 4.60
N LEU A 94 17.91 8.62 4.80
CA LEU A 94 16.52 8.93 5.17
C LEU A 94 16.42 9.53 6.57
N VAL A 95 17.09 8.95 7.57
CA VAL A 95 17.07 9.47 8.94
C VAL A 95 17.63 10.90 8.97
N ARG A 96 18.80 11.14 8.34
CA ARG A 96 19.35 12.49 8.24
C ARG A 96 18.41 13.45 7.54
N ARG A 97 17.66 13.00 6.53
CA ARG A 97 16.68 13.86 5.85
C ARG A 97 15.61 14.36 6.81
N TYR A 98 15.09 13.48 7.66
CA TYR A 98 14.04 13.80 8.63
C TYR A 98 14.55 14.56 9.85
N THR A 99 15.65 14.10 10.46
CA THR A 99 16.13 14.61 11.76
C THR A 99 17.22 15.67 11.64
N LYS A 100 17.86 15.81 10.47
CA LYS A 100 19.10 16.60 10.25
C LYS A 100 20.32 16.10 11.01
N HIS A 101 20.24 14.95 11.68
CA HIS A 101 21.35 14.32 12.37
C HIS A 101 21.96 13.19 11.53
N THR A 102 23.29 13.06 11.57
CA THR A 102 24.00 11.98 10.88
C THR A 102 24.22 10.83 11.86
N LEU A 103 23.85 9.61 11.46
CA LEU A 103 24.10 8.39 12.22
C LEU A 103 25.33 7.67 11.68
N SER A 104 26.24 7.27 12.56
CA SER A 104 27.44 6.49 12.22
C SER A 104 27.11 5.02 11.97
N GLU A 105 26.37 4.40 12.86
CA GLU A 105 25.92 3.01 12.79
C GLU A 105 24.42 2.91 13.05
N ILE A 106 23.80 1.91 12.42
CA ILE A 106 22.40 1.57 12.67
C ILE A 106 22.39 0.21 13.33
N ARG A 107 21.76 0.13 14.51
CA ARG A 107 21.54 -1.12 15.23
C ARG A 107 20.09 -1.13 15.68
N GLY A 108 19.33 -2.11 15.20
CA GLY A 108 17.91 -2.25 15.55
C GLY A 108 17.00 -1.19 14.92
N PRO A 109 15.76 -1.06 15.44
CA PRO A 109 14.76 -0.14 14.89
C PRO A 109 15.07 1.33 15.21
N VAL A 110 14.93 2.20 14.22
CA VAL A 110 15.15 3.65 14.34
C VAL A 110 13.85 4.40 14.11
N THR A 111 13.27 4.94 15.19
CA THR A 111 12.02 5.72 15.11
C THR A 111 12.30 7.20 14.90
N VAL A 112 11.72 7.79 13.86
CA VAL A 112 11.81 9.21 13.51
C VAL A 112 10.43 9.83 13.34
N VAL A 113 10.34 11.14 13.54
CA VAL A 113 9.14 11.93 13.25
C VAL A 113 9.22 12.42 11.81
N SER A 114 8.27 12.02 10.97
CA SER A 114 8.23 12.41 9.55
C SER A 114 7.44 13.70 9.34
N GLY A 115 6.34 13.88 10.08
CA GLY A 115 5.49 15.06 10.03
C GLY A 115 4.66 15.22 11.29
N LYS A 116 3.72 16.18 11.29
CA LYS A 116 2.93 16.54 12.49
C LYS A 116 2.13 15.37 13.09
N HIS A 117 1.66 14.46 12.24
CA HIS A 117 0.78 13.36 12.64
C HIS A 117 1.35 11.96 12.34
N GLN A 118 2.59 11.88 11.83
CA GLN A 118 3.17 10.62 11.37
C GLN A 118 4.60 10.44 11.87
N ARG A 119 4.83 9.28 12.47
CA ARG A 119 6.14 8.77 12.88
C ARG A 119 6.43 7.51 12.08
N LEU A 120 7.70 7.23 11.83
CA LEU A 120 8.17 6.09 11.07
C LEU A 120 9.23 5.36 11.90
N THR A 121 9.19 4.04 11.93
CA THR A 121 10.23 3.19 12.50
C THR A 121 10.93 2.47 11.36
N PHE A 122 12.17 2.85 11.06
CA PHE A 122 12.99 2.16 10.07
C PHE A 122 13.61 0.92 10.68
N MET A 123 13.50 -0.21 9.98
CA MET A 123 14.13 -1.46 10.38
C MET A 123 14.88 -2.04 9.18
N GLU A 124 16.17 -2.30 9.38
CA GLU A 124 16.99 -3.01 8.39
C GLU A 124 16.72 -4.51 8.48
N CYS A 125 16.44 -5.14 7.33
CA CYS A 125 16.34 -6.58 7.24
C CYS A 125 17.73 -7.20 7.19
N SER A 126 18.01 -8.17 8.07
CA SER A 126 19.15 -9.06 7.90
C SER A 126 18.87 -10.08 6.80
N ASN A 127 19.92 -10.67 6.25
CA ASN A 127 19.83 -11.63 5.15
C ASN A 127 19.40 -13.06 5.60
N ASP A 128 18.87 -13.19 6.82
CA ASP A 128 18.36 -14.46 7.33
C ASP A 128 16.88 -14.61 6.99
N ILE A 129 16.48 -15.78 6.50
CA ILE A 129 15.11 -16.08 6.13
C ILE A 129 14.16 -15.97 7.33
N SER A 130 14.62 -16.30 8.54
CA SER A 130 13.84 -16.16 9.76
C SER A 130 13.54 -14.69 10.05
N ALA A 131 14.56 -13.83 9.97
CA ALA A 131 14.39 -12.40 10.16
C ALA A 131 13.52 -11.76 9.05
N MET A 132 13.69 -12.20 7.79
CA MET A 132 12.82 -11.81 6.68
C MET A 132 11.36 -12.18 6.94
N THR A 133 11.11 -13.38 7.45
CA THR A 133 9.76 -13.87 7.76
C THR A 133 9.10 -13.04 8.86
N ASP A 134 9.82 -12.72 9.92
CA ASP A 134 9.29 -11.91 11.02
C ASP A 134 9.04 -10.47 10.59
N LEU A 135 9.97 -9.90 9.80
CA LEU A 135 9.80 -8.56 9.23
C LEU A 135 8.60 -8.51 8.27
N ALA A 136 8.39 -9.53 7.45
CA ALA A 136 7.25 -9.61 6.52
C ALA A 136 5.89 -9.54 7.25
N LYS A 137 5.79 -10.21 8.41
CA LYS A 137 4.57 -10.17 9.24
C LYS A 137 4.30 -8.79 9.82
N VAL A 138 5.36 -8.04 10.17
CA VAL A 138 5.28 -6.79 10.94
C VAL A 138 5.29 -5.52 10.05
N ALA A 139 5.93 -5.54 8.89
CA ALA A 139 6.23 -4.34 8.10
C ALA A 139 5.02 -3.70 7.41
N ASP A 140 4.72 -2.43 7.70
CA ASP A 140 3.64 -1.67 7.07
C ASP A 140 3.98 -1.19 5.65
N LEU A 141 5.23 -0.75 5.48
CA LEU A 141 5.81 -0.34 4.23
C LEU A 141 7.14 -1.07 4.04
N VAL A 142 7.35 -1.63 2.85
CA VAL A 142 8.59 -2.27 2.46
C VAL A 142 9.28 -1.40 1.41
N ILE A 143 10.53 -1.05 1.66
CA ILE A 143 11.44 -0.45 0.69
C ILE A 143 12.42 -1.55 0.26
N LEU A 144 12.22 -2.04 -0.96
CA LEU A 144 13.03 -3.10 -1.56
C LEU A 144 14.21 -2.47 -2.30
N THR A 145 15.44 -2.70 -1.82
CA THR A 145 16.67 -2.26 -2.50
C THR A 145 17.09 -3.30 -3.53
N ILE A 146 17.28 -2.85 -4.76
CA ILE A 146 17.74 -3.68 -5.89
C ILE A 146 19.04 -3.08 -6.37
N ASP A 147 20.05 -3.92 -6.59
CA ASP A 147 21.30 -3.51 -7.23
C ASP A 147 21.10 -3.52 -8.76
N ALA A 148 21.34 -2.38 -9.44
CA ALA A 148 21.22 -2.33 -10.90
C ALA A 148 22.38 -3.03 -11.64
N SER A 149 23.55 -3.14 -11.01
CA SER A 149 24.75 -3.72 -11.61
C SER A 149 24.64 -5.24 -11.71
N PHE A 150 24.17 -5.89 -10.64
CA PHE A 150 23.91 -7.33 -10.61
C PHE A 150 22.51 -7.68 -11.10
N GLY A 151 21.52 -6.92 -10.65
CA GLY A 151 20.12 -7.10 -10.96
C GLY A 151 19.32 -7.74 -9.84
N PHE A 152 18.30 -8.52 -10.22
CA PHE A 152 17.45 -9.18 -9.22
C PHE A 152 18.12 -10.45 -8.72
N GLU A 153 18.39 -10.49 -7.42
CA GLU A 153 18.93 -11.65 -6.73
C GLU A 153 17.83 -12.49 -6.08
N MET A 154 18.14 -13.75 -5.78
CA MET A 154 17.19 -14.71 -5.20
C MET A 154 16.63 -14.25 -3.86
N GLU A 155 17.44 -13.62 -2.99
CA GLU A 155 16.99 -13.07 -1.70
C GLU A 155 15.83 -12.06 -1.85
N THR A 156 15.84 -11.30 -2.96
CA THR A 156 14.78 -10.33 -3.24
C THR A 156 13.46 -11.04 -3.55
N PHE A 157 13.52 -12.14 -4.31
CA PHE A 157 12.34 -12.93 -4.66
C PHE A 157 11.81 -13.74 -3.48
N GLU A 158 12.70 -14.31 -2.67
CA GLU A 158 12.32 -15.01 -1.43
C GLU A 158 11.54 -14.08 -0.51
N PHE A 159 12.05 -12.86 -0.29
CA PHE A 159 11.34 -11.89 0.55
C PHE A 159 10.00 -11.44 -0.06
N LEU A 160 9.93 -11.21 -1.38
CA LEU A 160 8.66 -10.88 -2.05
C LEU A 160 7.63 -12.00 -1.91
N ASN A 161 8.05 -13.27 -2.05
CA ASN A 161 7.18 -14.42 -1.88
C ASN A 161 6.69 -14.55 -0.42
N LEU A 162 7.56 -14.31 0.57
CA LEU A 162 7.15 -14.25 1.98
C LEU A 162 6.14 -13.13 2.26
N LEU A 163 6.30 -11.97 1.64
CA LEU A 163 5.33 -10.88 1.76
C LEU A 163 3.98 -11.24 1.14
N GLN A 164 3.97 -11.94 0.00
CA GLN A 164 2.74 -12.39 -0.65
C GLN A 164 1.99 -13.41 0.21
N THR A 165 2.69 -14.36 0.85
CA THR A 165 2.06 -15.39 1.70
C THR A 165 1.53 -14.83 3.01
N HIS A 166 2.24 -13.90 3.65
CA HIS A 166 1.81 -13.28 4.92
C HIS A 166 0.83 -12.11 4.76
N GLY A 167 0.59 -11.68 3.51
CA GLY A 167 -0.27 -10.55 3.18
C GLY A 167 0.56 -9.34 2.74
N MET A 168 0.52 -9.07 1.44
CA MET A 168 1.38 -8.09 0.78
C MET A 168 1.16 -6.67 1.34
N PRO A 169 2.14 -6.08 2.06
CA PRO A 169 2.08 -4.68 2.47
C PRO A 169 2.35 -3.76 1.29
N LYS A 170 2.41 -2.44 1.53
CA LYS A 170 2.81 -1.54 0.45
C LYS A 170 4.30 -1.74 0.17
N VAL A 171 4.64 -2.09 -1.07
CA VAL A 171 6.03 -2.23 -1.51
C VAL A 171 6.42 -1.05 -2.41
N MET A 172 7.60 -0.50 -2.18
CA MET A 172 8.30 0.47 -3.02
C MET A 172 9.68 -0.08 -3.38
N GLY A 173 10.10 0.09 -4.63
CA GLY A 173 11.42 -0.31 -5.08
C GLY A 173 12.39 0.86 -5.06
N VAL A 174 13.66 0.59 -4.74
CA VAL A 174 14.78 1.52 -4.86
C VAL A 174 15.87 0.82 -5.65
N LEU A 175 16.17 1.35 -6.83
CA LEU A 175 17.24 0.86 -7.69
C LEU A 175 18.52 1.64 -7.40
N THR A 176 19.57 0.94 -6.99
CA THR A 176 20.87 1.46 -6.55
C THR A 176 21.97 1.13 -7.57
N HIS A 177 23.19 1.63 -7.34
CA HIS A 177 24.38 1.37 -8.18
C HIS A 177 24.18 1.72 -9.66
N LEU A 178 23.54 2.86 -9.93
CA LEU A 178 23.31 3.35 -11.30
C LEU A 178 24.53 4.09 -11.88
N ASP A 179 25.46 4.48 -11.01
CA ASP A 179 26.77 5.06 -11.30
C ASP A 179 27.72 4.08 -12.02
N GLY A 180 27.53 2.77 -11.83
CA GLY A 180 28.28 1.74 -12.56
C GLY A 180 28.07 1.75 -14.08
N PHE A 181 27.01 2.42 -14.58
CA PHE A 181 26.72 2.48 -16.01
C PHE A 181 27.33 3.73 -16.67
N LYS A 182 28.36 3.52 -17.49
CA LYS A 182 28.97 4.58 -18.30
C LYS A 182 28.05 5.07 -19.43
N ASP A 183 27.24 4.18 -20.01
CA ASP A 183 26.40 4.48 -21.17
C ASP A 183 24.96 4.89 -20.80
N ASN A 184 24.61 6.14 -21.11
CA ASN A 184 23.27 6.68 -20.87
C ASN A 184 22.15 5.97 -21.66
N LYS A 185 22.44 5.48 -22.86
CA LYS A 185 21.45 4.71 -23.66
C LYS A 185 21.15 3.37 -23.01
N ARG A 186 22.19 2.64 -22.60
CA ARG A 186 22.07 1.37 -21.88
C ARG A 186 21.33 1.56 -20.56
N LEU A 187 21.67 2.59 -19.80
CA LEU A 187 21.01 2.93 -18.53
C LEU A 187 19.49 3.10 -18.68
N LYS A 188 19.02 3.76 -19.76
CA LYS A 188 17.58 3.92 -20.02
C LYS A 188 16.88 2.58 -20.29
N VAL A 189 17.50 1.70 -21.07
CA VAL A 189 16.97 0.36 -21.36
C VAL A 189 16.92 -0.47 -20.08
N VAL A 190 17.99 -0.47 -19.30
CA VAL A 190 18.09 -1.18 -18.02
C VAL A 190 17.02 -0.70 -17.04
N LYS A 191 16.86 0.62 -16.85
CA LYS A 191 15.80 1.19 -16.00
C LYS A 191 14.40 0.77 -16.45
N LYS A 192 14.15 0.67 -17.76
CA LYS A 192 12.87 0.21 -18.32
C LYS A 192 12.64 -1.27 -18.03
N ASN A 193 13.66 -2.11 -18.23
CA ASN A 193 13.58 -3.55 -17.98
C ASN A 193 13.37 -3.86 -16.51
N PHE A 194 14.12 -3.22 -15.60
CA PHE A 194 13.93 -3.37 -14.15
C PHE A 194 12.55 -2.91 -13.71
N LYS A 195 12.07 -1.79 -14.25
CA LYS A 195 10.72 -1.31 -13.95
C LYS A 195 9.64 -2.30 -14.39
N HIS A 196 9.76 -2.85 -15.61
CA HIS A 196 8.81 -3.84 -16.10
C HIS A 196 8.84 -5.12 -15.24
N ARG A 197 10.03 -5.65 -14.95
CA ARG A 197 10.17 -6.83 -14.08
C ARG A 197 9.64 -6.57 -12.68
N PHE A 198 9.94 -5.42 -12.09
CA PHE A 198 9.40 -5.05 -10.78
C PHE A 198 7.86 -4.97 -10.77
N TRP A 199 7.24 -4.55 -11.86
CA TRP A 199 5.78 -4.55 -12.00
C TRP A 199 5.19 -5.95 -12.08
N THR A 200 5.86 -6.86 -12.81
CA THR A 200 5.44 -8.27 -12.90
C THR A 200 5.47 -8.97 -11.53
N GLU A 201 6.48 -8.67 -10.72
CA GLU A 201 6.72 -9.38 -9.44
C GLU A 201 5.92 -8.80 -8.26
N VAL A 202 5.62 -7.50 -8.30
CA VAL A 202 4.98 -6.78 -7.18
C VAL A 202 3.51 -6.49 -7.48
N TYR A 203 3.25 -5.53 -8.36
CA TYR A 203 1.96 -5.23 -8.97
C TYR A 203 2.17 -4.17 -10.06
N ASP A 204 1.27 -4.13 -11.04
CA ASP A 204 1.37 -3.17 -12.14
C ASP A 204 1.28 -1.72 -11.62
N GLY A 205 2.21 -0.88 -12.07
CA GLY A 205 2.32 0.50 -11.63
C GLY A 205 2.99 0.71 -10.26
N ALA A 206 3.62 -0.31 -9.68
CA ALA A 206 4.44 -0.15 -8.47
C ALA A 206 5.54 0.92 -8.66
N LYS A 207 5.83 1.68 -7.59
CA LYS A 207 6.78 2.80 -7.65
C LYS A 207 8.20 2.30 -7.48
N LEU A 208 9.06 2.60 -8.46
CA LEU A 208 10.49 2.34 -8.45
C LEU A 208 11.23 3.68 -8.47
N PHE A 209 12.07 3.90 -7.45
CA PHE A 209 12.94 5.06 -7.34
C PHE A 209 14.35 4.71 -7.84
N TYR A 210 15.08 5.72 -8.29
CA TYR A 210 16.42 5.58 -8.84
C TYR A 210 17.37 6.40 -7.99
N LEU A 211 18.39 5.75 -7.42
CA LEU A 211 19.45 6.42 -6.69
C LEU A 211 20.73 6.38 -7.54
N SER A 212 21.17 7.56 -7.98
CA SER A 212 22.22 7.69 -8.99
C SER A 212 23.59 7.25 -8.47
N GLY A 213 23.91 7.60 -7.22
CA GLY A 213 25.21 7.28 -6.63
C GLY A 213 25.31 7.71 -5.17
N VAL A 214 26.48 7.50 -4.57
CA VAL A 214 26.77 7.81 -3.17
C VAL A 214 27.87 8.88 -3.10
N GLU A 215 27.58 10.00 -2.43
CA GLU A 215 28.53 11.08 -2.12
C GLU A 215 28.72 11.18 -0.61
N ASN A 216 29.97 11.17 -0.13
CA ASN A 216 30.30 11.26 1.31
C ASN A 216 29.54 10.22 2.17
N GLY A 217 29.46 8.98 1.67
CA GLY A 217 28.77 7.87 2.34
C GLY A 217 27.25 8.03 2.42
N ARG A 218 26.64 8.88 1.59
CA ARG A 218 25.20 9.15 1.57
C ARG A 218 24.66 9.24 0.14
N TYR A 219 23.39 8.95 -0.04
CA TYR A 219 22.73 9.18 -1.33
C TYR A 219 22.44 10.67 -1.57
N LEU A 220 22.21 11.04 -2.83
CA LEU A 220 21.94 12.41 -3.23
C LEU A 220 20.66 12.95 -2.55
N ASP A 221 20.78 14.15 -1.96
CA ASP A 221 19.73 14.76 -1.14
C ASP A 221 18.41 15.00 -1.92
N ARG A 222 18.49 15.28 -3.23
CA ARG A 222 17.31 15.47 -4.09
C ARG A 222 16.53 14.18 -4.32
N GLU A 223 17.24 13.07 -4.48
CA GLU A 223 16.63 11.76 -4.73
C GLU A 223 15.98 11.23 -3.45
N ILE A 224 16.67 11.39 -2.32
CA ILE A 224 16.15 11.06 -0.98
C ILE A 224 14.98 11.98 -0.59
N LEU A 225 15.01 13.26 -0.98
CA LEU A 225 13.85 14.14 -0.83
C LEU A 225 12.63 13.64 -1.61
N ASN A 226 12.82 13.08 -2.80
CA ASN A 226 11.72 12.51 -3.55
C ASN A 226 11.17 11.26 -2.84
N LEU A 227 12.05 10.33 -2.47
CA LEU A 227 11.67 9.10 -1.76
C LEU A 227 10.93 9.41 -0.44
N SER A 228 11.48 10.29 0.40
CA SER A 228 10.87 10.68 1.69
C SER A 228 9.48 11.30 1.54
N ARG A 229 9.24 12.11 0.50
CA ARG A 229 7.89 12.63 0.19
C ARG A 229 6.91 11.50 -0.07
N PHE A 230 7.30 10.50 -0.86
CA PHE A 230 6.43 9.35 -1.14
C PHE A 230 6.18 8.49 0.10
N VAL A 231 7.21 8.23 0.91
CA VAL A 231 7.09 7.49 2.17
C VAL A 231 6.12 8.19 3.14
N SER A 232 6.16 9.52 3.21
CA SER A 232 5.29 10.31 4.09
C SER A 232 3.82 10.33 3.67
N ILE A 233 3.55 10.18 2.37
CA ILE A 233 2.19 10.25 1.81
C ILE A 233 1.54 8.86 1.70
N VAL A 234 2.24 7.80 2.10
CA VAL A 234 1.71 6.43 1.97
C VAL A 234 0.43 6.26 2.76
N LYS A 235 -0.62 5.81 2.07
CA LYS A 235 -1.82 5.26 2.67
C LYS A 235 -1.67 3.76 2.79
N LEU A 236 -1.81 3.24 4.00
CA LEU A 236 -1.72 1.82 4.28
C LEU A 236 -3.07 1.14 4.02
N ARG A 237 -3.00 -0.13 3.64
CA ARG A 237 -4.17 -1.02 3.59
C ARG A 237 -4.19 -1.83 4.89
N PRO A 238 -5.32 -1.91 5.60
CA PRO A 238 -5.42 -2.78 6.78
C PRO A 238 -5.29 -4.24 6.35
N LEU A 239 -4.38 -4.97 6.99
CA LEU A 239 -4.25 -6.42 6.83
C LEU A 239 -5.05 -7.12 7.93
N ALA A 240 -5.68 -8.24 7.60
CA ALA A 240 -6.56 -8.97 8.52
C ALA A 240 -5.83 -9.32 9.83
N TRP A 241 -4.68 -10.02 9.73
CA TRP A 241 -3.89 -10.43 10.89
C TRP A 241 -3.46 -9.25 11.78
N ARG A 242 -2.99 -8.15 11.18
CA ARG A 242 -2.53 -6.96 11.91
C ARG A 242 -3.69 -6.20 12.58
N SER A 243 -4.90 -6.34 12.07
CA SER A 243 -6.09 -5.71 12.62
C SER A 243 -6.75 -6.56 13.70
N THR A 244 -6.44 -7.86 13.77
CA THR A 244 -7.03 -8.78 14.76
C THR A 244 -6.13 -9.03 15.97
N HIS A 245 -4.81 -9.03 15.79
CA HIS A 245 -3.88 -9.42 16.84
C HIS A 245 -3.06 -8.25 17.40
N PRO A 246 -2.79 -8.23 18.72
CA PRO A 246 -1.86 -7.28 19.30
C PRO A 246 -0.43 -7.75 19.04
N TYR A 247 0.45 -6.84 18.67
CA TYR A 247 1.87 -7.12 18.51
C TYR A 247 2.71 -5.89 18.86
N MET A 248 3.98 -6.10 19.16
CA MET A 248 4.91 -5.04 19.53
C MET A 248 6.25 -5.32 18.86
N LEU A 249 6.88 -4.27 18.33
CA LEU A 249 8.28 -4.32 17.96
C LEU A 249 9.10 -3.77 19.14
N ALA A 250 10.04 -4.55 19.65
CA ALA A 250 10.88 -4.13 20.76
C ALA A 250 11.94 -3.12 20.28
N ASP A 251 11.86 -1.89 20.79
CA ASP A 251 12.82 -0.83 20.51
C ASP A 251 14.04 -0.91 21.44
N ARG A 252 13.82 -1.32 22.69
CA ARG A 252 14.87 -1.49 23.71
C ARG A 252 14.63 -2.76 24.52
N VAL A 253 15.72 -3.48 24.76
CA VAL A 253 15.75 -4.70 25.57
C VAL A 253 16.66 -4.43 26.76
N GLN A 254 16.20 -4.76 27.97
CA GLN A 254 16.97 -4.62 29.19
C GLN A 254 16.84 -5.87 30.05
N ASP A 255 17.97 -6.40 30.52
CA ASP A 255 17.99 -7.46 31.52
C ASP A 255 17.81 -6.84 32.92
N LEU A 256 16.83 -7.34 33.67
CA LEU A 256 16.49 -6.92 35.04
C LEU A 256 16.93 -7.95 36.08
N THR A 257 17.62 -9.01 35.67
CA THR A 257 18.06 -10.07 36.57
C THR A 257 19.13 -9.56 37.53
N ASP A 258 19.05 -9.99 38.79
CA ASP A 258 20.05 -9.66 39.80
C ASP A 258 21.44 -10.22 39.40
N PRO A 259 22.49 -9.39 39.35
CA PRO A 259 23.84 -9.83 39.05
C PRO A 259 24.36 -10.92 39.99
N GLU A 260 23.95 -10.93 41.26
CA GLU A 260 24.40 -11.94 42.23
C GLU A 260 23.87 -13.34 41.87
N ALA A 261 22.60 -13.42 41.46
CA ALA A 261 22.00 -14.67 40.98
C ALA A 261 22.70 -15.20 39.72
N LEU A 262 23.16 -14.30 38.84
CA LEU A 262 23.92 -14.65 37.65
C LEU A 262 25.35 -15.10 37.97
N ALA A 263 25.97 -14.55 39.02
CA ALA A 263 27.30 -14.96 39.48
C ALA A 263 27.28 -16.39 40.04
N VAL A 264 26.22 -16.76 40.78
CA VAL A 264 26.03 -18.11 41.33
C VAL A 264 25.66 -19.11 40.24
N ASN A 265 24.78 -18.73 39.31
CA ASN A 265 24.39 -19.59 38.19
C ASN A 265 24.26 -18.79 36.88
N PRO A 266 25.27 -18.87 35.99
CA PRO A 266 25.25 -18.16 34.70
C PRO A 266 24.07 -18.53 33.78
N LYS A 267 23.46 -19.70 33.98
CA LYS A 267 22.32 -20.23 33.20
C LYS A 267 20.97 -20.06 33.90
N ALA A 268 20.90 -19.26 34.96
CA ALA A 268 19.63 -18.98 35.63
C ALA A 268 18.61 -18.29 34.69
N ASN A 269 17.32 -18.50 34.98
CA ASN A 269 16.23 -17.83 34.28
C ASN A 269 16.33 -16.32 34.49
N ARG A 270 16.30 -15.56 33.38
CA ARG A 270 16.47 -14.10 33.39
C ARG A 270 15.14 -13.38 33.26
N THR A 271 14.99 -12.29 33.99
CA THR A 271 13.85 -11.38 33.85
C THR A 271 14.23 -10.28 32.87
N VAL A 272 13.52 -10.21 31.73
CA VAL A 272 13.84 -9.24 30.68
C VAL A 272 12.69 -8.24 30.51
N ALA A 273 13.03 -6.96 30.50
CA ALA A 273 12.12 -5.88 30.14
C ALA A 273 12.26 -5.54 28.65
N LEU A 274 11.13 -5.54 27.95
CA LEU A 274 11.01 -5.16 26.55
C LEU A 274 10.20 -3.87 26.44
N TYR A 275 10.79 -2.83 25.85
CA TYR A 275 10.14 -1.56 25.61
C TYR A 275 9.85 -1.40 24.12
N GLY A 276 8.68 -0.91 23.76
CA GLY A 276 8.31 -0.66 22.37
C GLY A 276 6.91 -0.10 22.22
N TYR A 277 6.55 0.22 20.98
CA TYR A 277 5.19 0.67 20.64
C TYR A 277 4.25 -0.51 20.41
N LEU A 278 3.10 -0.49 21.09
CA LEU A 278 2.00 -1.42 20.84
C LEU A 278 1.35 -1.13 19.48
N ARG A 279 1.07 -2.19 18.72
CA ARG A 279 0.52 -2.18 17.37
C ARG A 279 -0.62 -3.20 17.25
N GLY A 280 -1.45 -3.01 16.24
CA GLY A 280 -2.62 -3.85 16.01
C GLY A 280 -3.73 -3.58 17.03
N THR A 281 -4.21 -4.64 17.69
CA THR A 281 -5.23 -4.51 18.74
C THR A 281 -4.63 -4.25 20.12
N HIS A 282 -5.48 -3.98 21.12
CA HIS A 282 -5.05 -3.79 22.49
C HIS A 282 -4.52 -5.10 23.08
N MET A 283 -3.36 -5.05 23.75
CA MET A 283 -2.93 -6.15 24.61
C MET A 283 -3.87 -6.26 25.82
N LYS A 284 -4.12 -7.49 26.27
CA LYS A 284 -4.87 -7.71 27.50
C LYS A 284 -4.06 -7.13 28.66
N GLY A 285 -4.70 -6.27 29.46
CA GLY A 285 -4.14 -5.88 30.75
C GLY A 285 -4.03 -7.10 31.65
N HIS A 286 -2.99 -7.13 32.47
CA HIS A 286 -2.95 -8.05 33.60
C HIS A 286 -3.77 -7.39 34.72
N ASP A 287 -5.09 -7.43 34.59
CA ASP A 287 -5.95 -7.12 35.74
C ASP A 287 -5.68 -8.21 36.77
N ARG A 288 -5.09 -7.81 37.89
CA ARG A 288 -5.08 -8.58 39.14
C ARG A 288 -6.34 -8.27 39.90
#